data_AF-A0A374PE75-F1
#
_entry.id   AF-A0A374PE75-F1
#
_cell.length_a   1.000
_cell.length_b   1.000
_cell.length_c   1.000
_cell.angle_alpha   90.00
_cell.angle_beta   90.00
_cell.angle_gamma   90.00
#
_symmetry.space_group_name_H-M   'P 1'
#
loop_
_entity.id
_entity.type
_entity.pdbx_description
1 polymer ?
#
loop_
_entity_poly.entity_id
_entity_poly.type
_entity_poly.pdbx_seq_one_letter_code
_entity_poly.pdbx_strand_id
1 'polypeptide(L)'
;MENNTMATDPNKAVMTMGEWLITLIVLAIPCVNVIMYFVWAFGNGNENRKNFCRAGLIVMAVGIVLTLILYAVVGASLAAALSAGY
;
A
#
# COMPACT_ATOMS: atom_id res chain seq x y z
N MET A 1 -31.34 -33.56 -4.04
CA MET A 1 -29.96 -33.05 -4.00
C MET A 1 -30.08 -31.54 -3.90
N GLU A 2 -29.73 -30.96 -2.77
CA GLU A 2 -29.75 -29.50 -2.61
C GLU A 2 -28.78 -28.92 -3.64
N ASN A 3 -29.32 -28.15 -4.58
CA ASN A 3 -28.55 -27.41 -5.56
C ASN A 3 -27.82 -26.31 -4.80
N ASN A 4 -26.63 -26.65 -4.27
CA ASN A 4 -25.66 -25.70 -3.74
C ASN A 4 -25.16 -24.85 -4.91
N THR A 5 -26.00 -23.91 -5.33
CA THR A 5 -25.54 -22.71 -6.00
C THR A 5 -24.62 -22.04 -5.01
N MET A 6 -23.34 -22.36 -5.09
CA MET A 6 -22.29 -21.53 -4.53
C MET A 6 -22.49 -20.17 -5.17
N ALA A 7 -23.31 -19.33 -4.55
CA ALA A 7 -23.50 -17.96 -4.96
C ALA A 7 -22.09 -17.37 -4.92
N THR A 8 -21.48 -17.24 -6.10
CA THR A 8 -20.11 -16.78 -6.25
C THR A 8 -20.11 -15.36 -5.73
N ASP A 9 -19.56 -15.15 -4.53
CA ASP A 9 -19.49 -13.82 -3.94
C ASP A 9 -18.73 -12.91 -4.92
N PRO A 10 -19.37 -11.89 -5.50
CA PRO A 10 -18.73 -11.04 -6.50
C PRO A 10 -17.50 -10.32 -5.92
N ASN A 11 -17.41 -10.17 -4.59
CA ASN A 11 -16.24 -9.58 -3.94
C ASN A 11 -15.07 -10.56 -3.84
N LYS A 12 -15.29 -11.86 -3.99
CA LYS A 12 -14.22 -12.88 -4.03
C LYS A 12 -13.81 -13.27 -5.44
N ALA A 13 -14.52 -12.79 -6.45
CA ALA A 13 -14.16 -13.04 -7.85
C ALA A 13 -12.74 -12.53 -8.13
N VAL A 14 -11.99 -13.23 -8.98
CA VAL A 14 -10.67 -12.76 -9.44
C VAL A 14 -10.87 -11.51 -10.28
N MET A 15 -10.11 -10.46 -9.98
CA MET A 15 -10.15 -9.23 -10.77
C MET A 15 -9.58 -9.46 -12.17
N THR A 16 -10.27 -8.90 -13.15
CA THR A 16 -9.83 -8.91 -14.55
C THR A 16 -8.60 -8.03 -14.76
N MET A 17 -7.89 -8.23 -15.86
CA MET A 17 -6.73 -7.41 -16.23
C MET A 17 -7.09 -5.92 -16.35
N GLY A 18 -8.29 -5.59 -16.85
CA GLY A 18 -8.76 -4.22 -16.99
C GLY A 18 -8.97 -3.52 -15.64
N GLU A 19 -9.51 -4.23 -14.65
CA GLU A 19 -9.68 -3.68 -13.30
C GLU A 19 -8.34 -3.46 -12.60
N TRP A 20 -7.35 -4.34 -12.84
CA TRP A 20 -5.98 -4.15 -12.38
C TRP A 20 -5.32 -2.93 -13.04
N LEU A 21 -5.50 -2.74 -14.34
CA LEU A 21 -4.99 -1.56 -15.04
C LEU A 21 -5.53 -0.26 -14.44
N ILE A 22 -6.84 -0.17 -14.19
CA ILE A 22 -7.44 1.00 -13.54
C ILE A 22 -6.85 1.21 -12.14
N THR A 23 -6.70 0.13 -11.36
CA THR A 23 -6.12 0.17 -10.02
C THR A 23 -4.70 0.74 -10.06
N LEU A 24 -3.85 0.25 -10.97
CA LEU A 24 -2.47 0.71 -11.12
C LEU A 24 -2.37 2.15 -11.63
N ILE A 25 -3.24 2.57 -12.56
CA ILE A 25 -3.27 3.96 -13.06
C ILE A 25 -3.63 4.95 -11.95
N VAL A 26 -4.64 4.63 -11.13
CA VAL A 26 -5.03 5.47 -9.99
C VAL A 26 -3.89 5.57 -8.98
N LEU A 27 -3.20 4.46 -8.71
CA LEU A 27 -2.04 4.42 -7.83
C LEU A 27 -0.78 5.06 -8.44
N ALA A 28 -0.73 5.31 -9.75
CA ALA A 28 0.40 6.03 -10.33
C ALA A 28 0.42 7.52 -9.92
N ILE A 29 -0.73 8.08 -9.52
CA ILE A 29 -0.86 9.49 -9.13
C ILE A 29 -0.43 9.64 -7.66
N PRO A 30 0.65 10.37 -7.32
CA PRO A 30 1.25 10.33 -5.98
C PRO A 30 0.32 10.69 -4.83
N CYS A 31 -0.41 11.81 -4.95
CA CYS A 31 -1.31 12.27 -3.88
C CYS A 31 -2.56 11.40 -3.75
N VAL A 32 -3.11 10.94 -4.88
CA VAL A 32 -4.31 10.11 -4.93
C VAL A 32 -4.01 8.69 -4.47
N ASN A 33 -2.82 8.17 -4.79
CA ASN A 33 -2.35 6.85 -4.40
C ASN A 33 -2.54 6.60 -2.89
N VAL A 34 -2.02 7.49 -2.06
CA VAL A 34 -2.06 7.32 -0.60
C VAL A 34 -3.51 7.25 -0.12
N ILE A 35 -4.35 8.19 -0.53
CA ILE A 35 -5.77 8.23 -0.17
C ILE A 35 -6.48 6.97 -0.64
N MET A 36 -6.25 6.57 -1.89
CA MET A 36 -6.90 5.40 -2.50
C MET A 36 -6.46 4.09 -1.86
N TYR A 37 -5.22 3.99 -1.36
CA TYR A 37 -4.83 2.84 -0.54
C TYR A 37 -5.70 2.70 0.70
N PHE A 38 -6.01 3.78 1.43
CA PHE A 38 -6.92 3.71 2.58
C PHE A 38 -8.36 3.40 2.16
N VAL A 39 -8.87 4.09 1.13
CA VAL A 39 -10.24 3.90 0.62
C VAL A 39 -10.47 2.45 0.20
N TRP A 40 -9.52 1.87 -0.54
CA TRP A 40 -9.64 0.49 -1.00
C TRP A 40 -9.23 -0.55 0.04
N ALA A 41 -8.31 -0.27 0.97
CA ALA A 41 -7.95 -1.23 2.01
C ALA A 41 -9.07 -1.45 3.03
N PHE A 42 -9.80 -0.40 3.37
CA PHE A 42 -10.81 -0.39 4.44
C PHE A 42 -12.24 -0.28 3.94
N GLY A 43 -12.45 0.07 2.67
CA GLY A 43 -13.76 0.16 2.05
C GLY A 43 -14.38 -1.18 1.66
N ASN A 44 -15.53 -1.08 0.98
CA ASN A 44 -16.23 -2.22 0.41
C ASN A 44 -15.75 -2.53 -1.02
N GLY A 45 -15.82 -3.79 -1.44
CA GLY A 45 -15.45 -4.24 -2.78
C GLY A 45 -14.55 -5.47 -2.80
N ASN A 46 -13.93 -5.71 -3.95
CA ASN A 46 -13.19 -6.94 -4.25
C ASN A 46 -12.02 -7.20 -3.28
N GLU A 47 -11.98 -8.39 -2.70
CA GLU A 47 -11.03 -8.83 -1.69
C GLU A 47 -9.58 -8.83 -2.20
N ASN A 48 -9.36 -9.11 -3.50
CA ASN A 48 -8.03 -9.05 -4.10
C ASN A 48 -7.44 -7.63 -4.04
N ARG A 49 -8.24 -6.61 -4.41
CA ARG A 49 -7.81 -5.20 -4.34
C ARG A 49 -7.62 -4.74 -2.90
N LYS A 50 -8.51 -5.15 -1.99
CA LYS A 50 -8.41 -4.82 -0.56
C LYS A 50 -7.11 -5.33 0.03
N ASN A 51 -6.78 -6.60 -0.21
CA ASN A 51 -5.56 -7.22 0.32
C ASN A 51 -4.30 -6.62 -0.30
N PHE A 52 -4.31 -6.33 -1.60
CA PHE A 52 -3.22 -5.59 -2.26
C PHE A 52 -2.99 -4.22 -1.61
N CYS A 53 -4.06 -3.46 -1.34
CA CYS A 53 -3.94 -2.14 -0.74
C CYS A 53 -3.46 -2.20 0.71
N ARG A 54 -3.92 -3.19 1.50
CA ARG A 54 -3.43 -3.42 2.86
C ARG A 54 -1.95 -3.78 2.89
N ALA A 55 -1.51 -4.65 1.99
CA ALA A 55 -0.10 -4.99 1.85
C ALA A 55 0.73 -3.75 1.47
N GLY A 56 0.24 -2.93 0.53
CA GLY A 56 0.86 -1.66 0.15
C GLY A 56 1.02 -0.70 1.33
N LEU A 57 -0.01 -0.55 2.17
CA LEU A 57 0.06 0.28 3.38
C LEU A 57 1.09 -0.23 4.40
N ILE A 58 1.17 -1.55 4.59
CA ILE A 58 2.18 -2.15 5.47
C ILE A 58 3.58 -1.87 4.94
N VAL A 59 3.81 -2.08 3.64
CA VAL A 59 5.10 -1.80 2.99
C VAL A 59 5.46 -0.31 3.12
N MET A 60 4.50 0.59 2.92
CA MET A 60 4.70 2.02 3.11
C MET A 60 5.07 2.36 4.56
N ALA A 61 4.35 1.80 5.54
CA ALA A 61 4.64 2.02 6.96
C ALA A 61 6.04 1.54 7.34
N VAL A 62 6.44 0.34 6.88
CA VAL A 62 7.80 -0.18 7.10
C VAL A 62 8.84 0.72 6.42
N GLY A 63 8.58 1.15 5.17
CA GLY A 63 9.45 2.07 4.44
C GLY A 63 9.68 3.37 5.21
N ILE A 64 8.62 3.99 5.74
CA ILE A 64 8.70 5.21 6.55
C ILE A 64 9.59 4.98 7.78
N VAL A 65 9.37 3.89 8.53
CA VAL A 65 10.16 3.58 9.72
C VAL A 65 11.64 3.40 9.38
N LEU A 66 11.95 2.64 8.34
CA LEU A 66 13.33 2.43 7.90
C LEU A 66 13.99 3.73 7.44
N THR A 67 13.28 4.55 6.68
CA THR A 67 13.77 5.87 6.26
C THR A 67 14.05 6.77 7.45
N LEU A 68 13.17 6.84 8.45
CA LEU A 68 13.39 7.64 9.67
C LEU A 68 14.64 7.18 10.43
N ILE A 69 14.84 5.87 10.59
CA ILE A 69 16.04 5.32 11.24
C ILE A 69 17.30 5.73 10.46
N LEU A 70 17.29 5.58 9.13
CA LEU A 70 18.43 5.95 8.29
C LEU A 70 18.73 7.46 8.38
N TYR A 71 17.72 8.32 8.32
CA TYR A 71 17.91 9.77 8.49
C TYR A 71 18.44 10.12 9.87
N ALA A 72 18.00 9.45 10.94
CA ALA A 72 18.52 9.69 12.29
C ALA A 72 20.00 9.29 12.39
N VAL A 73 20.39 8.12 11.88
CA VAL A 73 21.76 7.63 11.92
C VAL A 73 22.69 8.48 11.05
N VAL A 74 22.31 8.74 9.79
CA VAL A 74 23.10 9.55 8.86
C VAL A 74 23.14 11.02 9.30
N GLY A 75 22.03 11.56 9.78
CA GLY A 75 21.96 12.92 10.30
C GLY A 75 22.84 13.13 11.52
N ALA A 76 22.82 12.20 12.47
CA ALA A 76 23.67 12.26 13.66
C ALA A 76 25.16 12.13 13.32
N SER A 77 25.53 11.20 12.42
CA SER A 77 26.93 11.02 12.00
C SER A 77 27.46 12.22 11.22
N LEU A 78 26.64 12.81 10.33
CA LEU A 78 26.98 14.04 9.62
C LEU A 78 27.13 15.23 10.56
N ALA A 79 26.21 15.41 11.51
CA ALA A 79 26.29 16.47 12.50
C ALA A 79 27.56 16.36 13.35
N ALA A 80 27.92 15.14 13.79
CA ALA A 80 29.16 14.89 14.52
C ALA A 80 30.41 15.24 13.68
N ALA A 81 30.45 14.80 12.41
CA ALA A 81 31.55 15.10 11.50
C ALA A 81 31.72 16.61 11.24
N LEU A 82 30.61 17.34 11.09
CA LEU A 82 30.63 18.80 10.94
C LEU A 82 31.10 19.50 12.22
N SER A 83 30.70 19.02 13.40
CA SER A 83 31.11 19.61 14.68
C SER A 83 32.58 19.38 15.02
N ALA A 84 33.19 18.30 14.53
CA ALA A 84 34.61 18.00 14.75
C ALA A 84 35.57 18.83 13.88
N GLY A 85 35.05 19.53 12.85
CA GLY A 85 35.82 20.37 11.94
C GLY A 85 35.89 21.86 12.33
N TYR A 86 35.15 22.28 13.36
CA TYR A 86 35.20 23.61 13.98
C TYR A 86 35.98 23.54 15.30
#